data_AF-A0A9D2LYQ8-F1
#
_entry.id   AF-A0A9D2LYQ8-F1
#
_cell.length_a   1.000
_cell.length_b   1.000
_cell.length_c   1.000
_cell.angle_alpha   90.00
_cell.angle_beta   90.00
_cell.angle_gamma   90.00
#
_symmetry.space_group_name_H-M   'P 1'
#
loop_
_entity.id
_entity.type
_entity.pdbx_description
1 polymer ?
#
loop_
_entity_poly.entity_id
_entity_poly.type
_entity_poly.pdbx_seq_one_letter_code
_entity_poly.pdbx_strand_id
1 'polypeptide(L)'
;METLLLSDHCPDDIQRAGDILRRGGLVAIPTETVYGLAANALDGEAVKKIYQAKGRPSDNPLIVHISRFSQLAPLVREVPESAQKLAAAFWPGPLTIILPKSDVIPQQTSGGLDTVAVRCPSHPTARAVIDAAGVPLAAPSANLSGKPSPTTFLHVREDLTGRVDALLDGGDCDVGVESTVLTLATPVPRLLRPGGVTLSQLRQVLGQVEVDPAVLHQMEAGQKAASPGMKYKHYSPAADVVIVDASPEDYVEYVNQKGDGWALCFEEDVPLLQVPAMAYGTRYDSASQAHRLFEALHQLDEAGAARAYARIPRKRGVGLAVYNRLIRAAAFQVVNPKGRHIVGLTGPTGAGKSTVGQALAQRGCYVIDCDKATRSPQVYDAPCLEELAAAFGPQVLRDGALDRAELARRAFASQEARARLGEITFPRILGHIRRQLAEGEAQGFRVLVLDAPTLFESGLDAACSRILAVDAPKEERLARVLRRDGISQEAALRRLEAQPASEFYTARADFVVENGPGAQVEEAVEHFLNQLEENTRL
;
A
#
# COMPACT_ATOMS: atom_id res chain seq x y z
N MET A 1 -21.67 29.08 -18.07
CA MET A 1 -20.28 29.55 -18.30
C MET A 1 -19.69 28.61 -19.33
N GLU A 2 -19.03 29.14 -20.36
CA GLU A 2 -18.32 28.30 -21.34
C GLU A 2 -16.94 27.98 -20.75
N THR A 3 -16.62 26.69 -20.63
CA THR A 3 -15.33 26.23 -20.09
C THR A 3 -14.33 26.07 -21.23
N LEU A 4 -13.18 26.74 -21.13
CA LEU A 4 -12.12 26.64 -22.11
C LEU A 4 -11.37 25.31 -21.98
N LEU A 5 -11.06 24.67 -23.09
CA LEU A 5 -10.15 23.52 -23.13
C LEU A 5 -8.78 24.02 -23.58
N LEU A 6 -7.77 23.76 -22.77
CA LEU A 6 -6.39 24.20 -22.96
C LEU A 6 -5.48 22.97 -23.04
N SER A 7 -4.35 23.09 -23.74
CA SER A 7 -3.36 22.01 -23.85
C SER A 7 -1.98 22.47 -23.38
N ASP A 8 -1.27 21.63 -22.63
CA ASP A 8 0.10 21.93 -22.20
C ASP A 8 1.14 21.89 -23.33
N HIS A 9 0.77 21.36 -24.49
CA HIS A 9 1.58 21.41 -25.71
C HIS A 9 1.58 22.80 -26.37
N CYS A 10 0.72 23.72 -25.90
CA CYS A 10 0.64 25.10 -26.38
C CYS A 10 1.12 26.07 -25.28
N PRO A 11 2.28 26.73 -25.44
CA PRO A 11 2.77 27.70 -24.45
C PRO A 11 1.80 28.86 -24.16
N ASP A 12 1.05 29.30 -25.18
CA ASP A 12 0.05 30.36 -25.04
C ASP A 12 -1.12 29.92 -24.14
N ASP A 13 -1.48 28.63 -24.15
CA ASP A 13 -2.52 28.08 -23.28
C ASP A 13 -2.07 28.04 -21.82
N ILE A 14 -0.79 27.77 -21.54
CA ILE A 14 -0.22 27.85 -20.19
C ILE A 14 -0.27 29.30 -19.68
N GLN A 15 0.09 30.28 -20.54
CA GLN A 15 -0.02 31.69 -20.19
C GLN A 15 -1.48 32.11 -19.94
N ARG A 16 -2.39 31.65 -20.80
CA ARG A 16 -3.82 31.91 -20.66
C ARG A 16 -4.39 31.33 -19.36
N ALA A 17 -4.00 30.12 -18.99
CA ALA A 17 -4.34 29.52 -17.69
C ALA A 17 -3.84 30.39 -16.53
N GLY A 18 -2.57 30.83 -16.58
CA GLY A 18 -1.99 31.74 -15.60
C GLY A 18 -2.74 33.06 -15.46
N ASP A 19 -3.12 33.67 -16.59
CA ASP A 19 -3.88 34.93 -16.62
C ASP A 19 -5.29 34.79 -16.02
N ILE A 20 -5.99 33.69 -16.31
CA ILE A 20 -7.30 33.39 -15.70
C ILE A 20 -7.16 33.31 -14.18
N LEU A 21 -6.16 32.56 -13.69
CA LEU A 21 -5.91 32.40 -12.26
C LEU A 21 -5.55 33.72 -11.57
N ARG A 22 -4.68 34.53 -12.21
CA ARG A 22 -4.28 35.84 -11.69
C ARG A 22 -5.47 36.79 -11.55
N ARG A 23 -6.45 36.70 -12.45
CA ARG A 23 -7.70 37.50 -12.43
C ARG A 23 -8.78 36.91 -11.52
N GLY A 24 -8.46 35.90 -10.72
CA GLY A 24 -9.37 35.28 -9.76
C GLY A 24 -10.35 34.27 -10.36
N GLY A 25 -10.05 33.73 -11.55
CA GLY A 25 -10.77 32.61 -12.16
C GLY A 25 -10.30 31.25 -11.64
N LEU A 26 -10.91 30.18 -12.16
CA LEU A 26 -10.68 28.80 -11.82
C LEU A 26 -10.12 28.01 -13.01
N VAL A 27 -9.04 27.26 -12.78
CA VAL A 27 -8.47 26.39 -13.80
C VAL A 27 -8.17 25.02 -13.20
N ALA A 28 -8.64 23.95 -13.84
CA ALA A 28 -8.18 22.61 -13.50
C ALA A 28 -6.81 22.35 -14.17
N ILE A 29 -5.81 21.97 -13.38
CA ILE A 29 -4.43 21.77 -13.82
C ILE A 29 -3.92 20.35 -13.47
N PRO A 30 -3.07 19.74 -14.30
CA PRO A 30 -2.46 18.46 -14.00
C PRO A 30 -1.42 18.59 -12.87
N THR A 31 -1.19 17.52 -12.12
CA THR A 31 -0.03 17.36 -11.22
C THR A 31 0.49 15.92 -11.31
N GLU A 32 1.62 15.61 -10.68
CA GLU A 32 2.13 14.24 -10.63
C GLU A 32 1.24 13.31 -9.77
N THR A 33 0.34 13.87 -8.96
CA THR A 33 -0.52 13.10 -8.03
C THR A 33 -1.92 12.87 -8.57
N VAL A 34 -2.69 13.94 -8.67
CA VAL A 34 -4.08 14.01 -9.14
C VAL A 34 -4.27 15.40 -9.75
N TYR A 35 -5.24 15.58 -10.63
CA TYR A 35 -5.58 16.91 -11.13
C TYR A 35 -6.07 17.81 -9.99
N GLY A 36 -5.69 19.09 -10.03
CA GLY A 36 -6.04 20.10 -9.04
C GLY A 36 -6.93 21.20 -9.61
N LEU A 37 -8.00 21.60 -8.89
CA LEU A 37 -8.81 22.76 -9.24
C LEU A 37 -8.20 24.02 -8.61
N ALA A 38 -7.45 24.79 -9.39
CA ALA A 38 -6.67 25.91 -8.90
C ALA A 38 -7.43 27.24 -8.90
N ALA A 39 -7.10 28.08 -7.92
CA ALA A 39 -7.39 29.52 -7.86
C ALA A 39 -6.21 30.25 -7.20
N ASN A 40 -6.15 31.58 -7.29
CA ASN A 40 -5.17 32.37 -6.56
C ASN A 40 -5.31 32.17 -5.04
N ALA A 41 -4.27 31.65 -4.39
CA ALA A 41 -4.29 31.33 -2.95
C ALA A 41 -4.36 32.56 -2.04
N LEU A 42 -3.99 33.74 -2.56
CA LEU A 42 -3.96 35.00 -1.84
C LEU A 42 -5.28 35.79 -1.96
N ASP A 43 -6.20 35.32 -2.82
CA ASP A 43 -7.51 35.93 -3.05
C ASP A 43 -8.61 35.05 -2.44
N GLY A 44 -9.15 35.49 -1.30
CA GLY A 44 -10.21 34.77 -0.59
C GLY A 44 -11.50 34.63 -1.41
N GLU A 45 -11.82 35.55 -2.32
CA GLU A 45 -13.00 35.46 -3.19
C GLU A 45 -12.78 34.44 -4.31
N ALA A 46 -11.58 34.41 -4.91
CA ALA A 46 -11.23 33.37 -5.88
C ALA A 46 -11.29 31.98 -5.24
N VAL A 47 -10.80 31.83 -4.00
CA VAL A 47 -10.85 30.57 -3.26
C VAL A 47 -12.28 30.14 -2.92
N LYS A 48 -13.19 31.07 -2.60
CA LYS A 48 -14.62 30.73 -2.41
C LYS A 48 -15.23 30.06 -3.64
N LYS A 49 -14.83 30.44 -4.85
CA LYS A 49 -15.31 29.83 -6.09
C LYS A 49 -14.93 28.35 -6.18
N ILE A 50 -13.78 27.93 -5.66
CA ILE A 50 -13.40 26.50 -5.58
C ILE A 50 -14.43 25.72 -4.77
N TYR A 51 -14.78 26.21 -3.57
CA TYR A 51 -15.76 25.54 -2.71
C TYR A 51 -17.14 25.46 -3.38
N GLN A 52 -17.57 26.53 -4.04
CA GLN A 52 -18.83 26.58 -4.78
C GLN A 52 -18.85 25.60 -5.96
N ALA A 53 -17.81 25.61 -6.81
CA ALA A 53 -17.74 24.74 -7.98
C ALA A 53 -17.77 23.25 -7.62
N LYS A 54 -17.10 22.88 -6.51
CA LYS A 54 -17.03 21.49 -6.03
C LYS A 54 -18.20 21.06 -5.15
N GLY A 55 -18.98 21.99 -4.60
CA GLY A 55 -19.90 21.71 -3.49
C GLY A 55 -19.18 21.25 -2.22
N ARG A 56 -17.98 21.80 -1.96
CA ARG A 56 -17.09 21.39 -0.86
C ARG A 56 -17.40 22.23 0.41
N PRO A 57 -17.41 21.63 1.62
CA PRO A 57 -17.50 22.38 2.87
C PRO A 57 -16.34 23.38 3.04
N SER A 58 -16.65 24.60 3.47
CA SER A 58 -15.66 25.68 3.62
C SER A 58 -14.70 25.52 4.81
N ASP A 59 -14.98 24.58 5.72
CA ASP A 59 -14.13 24.24 6.87
C ASP A 59 -12.98 23.26 6.51
N ASN A 60 -12.90 22.84 5.24
CA ASN A 60 -11.91 21.88 4.78
C ASN A 60 -10.76 22.59 4.05
N PRO A 61 -9.57 22.75 4.68
CA PRO A 61 -8.48 23.58 4.17
C PRO A 61 -8.02 23.18 2.77
N LEU A 62 -7.37 24.10 2.06
CA LEU A 62 -6.79 23.86 0.73
C LEU A 62 -5.26 23.80 0.79
N ILE A 63 -4.65 23.06 -0.14
CA ILE A 63 -3.19 23.00 -0.30
C ILE A 63 -2.77 24.12 -1.25
N VAL A 64 -1.83 24.94 -0.79
CA VAL A 64 -1.20 25.99 -1.58
C VAL A 64 -0.02 25.40 -2.35
N HIS A 65 -0.01 25.61 -3.66
CA HIS A 65 1.01 25.14 -4.59
C HIS A 65 1.93 26.30 -4.97
N ILE A 66 3.23 26.03 -4.89
CA ILE A 66 4.33 26.93 -5.26
C ILE A 66 5.18 26.26 -6.34
N SER A 67 5.91 27.03 -7.16
CA SER A 67 6.80 26.48 -8.20
C SER A 67 8.24 26.29 -7.73
N ARG A 68 8.62 26.98 -6.64
CA ARG A 68 10.00 26.98 -6.10
C ARG A 68 10.02 27.26 -4.60
N PHE A 69 11.04 26.74 -3.91
CA PHE A 69 11.15 26.85 -2.44
C PHE A 69 11.13 28.29 -1.91
N SER A 70 11.72 29.24 -2.63
CA SER A 70 11.77 30.65 -2.20
C SER A 70 10.40 31.30 -2.05
N GLN A 71 9.35 30.76 -2.67
CA GLN A 71 7.97 31.23 -2.52
C GLN A 71 7.32 30.79 -1.20
N LEU A 72 7.95 29.89 -0.42
CA LEU A 72 7.40 29.44 0.87
C LEU A 72 7.43 30.55 1.93
N ALA A 73 8.56 31.25 2.05
CA ALA A 73 8.81 32.23 3.10
C ALA A 73 7.69 33.26 3.32
N PRO A 74 7.10 33.90 2.28
CA PRO A 74 6.01 34.86 2.49
C PRO A 74 4.70 34.22 2.99
N LEU A 75 4.50 32.91 2.82
CA LEU A 75 3.24 32.21 3.12
C LEU A 75 3.14 31.73 4.57
N VAL A 76 4.26 31.69 5.29
CA VAL A 76 4.38 31.11 6.64
C VAL A 76 5.05 32.11 7.59
N ARG A 77 4.86 31.92 8.90
CA ARG A 77 5.50 32.79 9.91
C ARG A 77 7.00 32.60 9.99
N GLU A 78 7.44 31.34 9.84
CA GLU A 78 8.84 30.93 9.91
C GLU A 78 9.05 29.69 9.04
N VAL A 79 10.25 29.56 8.47
CA VAL A 79 10.68 28.37 7.73
C VAL A 79 11.71 27.59 8.55
N PRO A 80 11.29 26.58 9.33
CA PRO A 80 12.20 25.83 10.19
C PRO A 80 13.18 24.97 9.38
N GLU A 81 14.30 24.58 10.00
CA GLU A 81 15.31 23.70 9.39
C GLU A 81 14.71 22.36 8.93
N SER A 82 13.75 21.81 9.68
CA SER A 82 13.02 20.60 9.30
C SER A 82 12.27 20.76 7.97
N ALA A 83 11.65 21.92 7.72
CA ALA A 83 10.99 22.21 6.44
C ALA A 83 12.01 22.31 5.31
N GLN A 84 13.20 22.90 5.55
CA GLN A 84 14.28 22.97 4.56
C GLN A 84 14.81 21.58 4.20
N LYS A 85 15.05 20.70 5.19
CA LYS A 85 15.49 19.32 4.99
C LYS A 85 14.48 18.51 4.16
N LEU A 86 13.20 18.61 4.51
CA LEU A 86 12.13 17.95 3.76
C LEU A 86 12.00 18.48 2.33
N ALA A 87 12.06 19.80 2.14
CA ALA A 87 12.00 20.39 0.82
C ALA A 87 13.20 19.97 -0.04
N ALA A 88 14.41 19.95 0.52
CA ALA A 88 15.60 19.49 -0.19
C ALA A 88 15.51 18.00 -0.60
N ALA A 89 14.85 17.17 0.22
CA ALA A 89 14.70 15.74 -0.06
C ALA A 89 13.54 15.42 -1.02
N PHE A 90 12.43 16.16 -0.93
CA PHE A 90 11.16 15.74 -1.54
C PHE A 90 10.46 16.82 -2.39
N TRP A 91 11.00 18.04 -2.49
CA TRP A 91 10.49 19.07 -3.40
C TRP A 91 11.45 19.35 -4.55
N PRO A 92 10.94 19.54 -5.78
CA PRO A 92 9.55 19.35 -6.19
C PRO A 92 9.09 17.89 -6.11
N GLY A 93 7.86 17.64 -5.64
CA GLY A 93 7.33 16.29 -5.48
C GLY A 93 6.10 16.15 -4.58
N PRO A 94 5.68 14.90 -4.30
CA PRO A 94 4.38 14.58 -3.69
C PRO A 94 4.37 14.70 -2.16
N LEU A 95 5.07 15.69 -1.61
CA LEU A 95 5.05 16.04 -0.18
C LEU A 95 4.35 17.39 0.04
N THR A 96 3.43 17.43 0.99
CA THR A 96 2.81 18.63 1.51
C THR A 96 3.23 18.84 2.96
N ILE A 97 3.69 20.06 3.27
CA ILE A 97 4.17 20.44 4.60
C ILE A 97 3.19 21.46 5.18
N ILE A 98 2.66 21.18 6.38
CA ILE A 98 1.81 22.11 7.12
C ILE A 98 2.65 22.91 8.12
N LEU A 99 2.52 24.22 8.06
CA LEU A 99 3.26 25.21 8.86
C LEU A 99 2.31 26.29 9.40
N PRO A 100 2.66 27.02 10.47
CA PRO A 100 1.95 28.21 10.89
C PRO A 100 1.89 29.26 9.76
N LYS A 101 0.68 29.70 9.40
CA LYS A 101 0.48 30.61 8.26
C LYS A 101 0.84 32.05 8.61
N SER A 102 1.32 32.81 7.64
CA SER A 102 1.39 34.27 7.73
C SER A 102 0.03 34.90 7.45
N ASP A 103 -0.06 36.22 7.61
CA ASP A 103 -1.30 36.97 7.42
C ASP A 103 -1.70 37.13 5.94
N VAL A 104 -0.79 36.87 5.00
CA VAL A 104 -1.12 36.93 3.56
C VAL A 104 -2.00 35.77 3.11
N ILE A 105 -2.10 34.69 3.90
CA ILE A 105 -2.98 33.55 3.62
C ILE A 105 -4.39 33.85 4.16
N PRO A 106 -5.41 34.00 3.28
CA PRO A 106 -6.79 34.23 3.69
C PRO A 106 -7.35 33.06 4.50
N GLN A 107 -8.34 33.35 5.35
CA GLN A 107 -9.04 32.33 6.13
C GLN A 107 -9.73 31.28 5.26
N GLN A 108 -10.20 31.67 4.07
CA GLN A 108 -10.84 30.77 3.11
C GLN A 108 -9.85 29.72 2.58
N THR A 109 -8.57 30.08 2.44
CA THR A 109 -7.50 29.16 2.02
C THR A 109 -7.14 28.18 3.13
N SER A 110 -7.01 28.67 4.37
CA SER A 110 -6.67 27.83 5.53
C SER A 110 -7.86 27.10 6.14
N GLY A 111 -9.09 27.28 5.63
CA GLY A 111 -10.29 26.71 6.24
C GLY A 111 -10.56 27.21 7.66
N GLY A 112 -10.11 28.43 7.98
CA GLY A 112 -10.21 29.02 9.32
C GLY A 112 -9.10 28.59 10.30
N LEU A 113 -8.07 27.88 9.83
CA LEU A 113 -6.95 27.42 10.67
C LEU A 113 -5.82 28.46 10.73
N ASP A 114 -5.01 28.37 11.79
CA ASP A 114 -3.76 29.15 11.96
C ASP A 114 -2.57 28.57 11.18
N THR A 115 -2.81 27.53 10.40
CA THR A 115 -1.81 26.82 9.60
C THR A 115 -2.15 26.86 8.12
N VAL A 116 -1.14 26.65 7.28
CA VAL A 116 -1.27 26.51 5.83
C VAL A 116 -0.53 25.26 5.38
N ALA A 117 -1.15 24.51 4.48
CA ALA A 117 -0.53 23.37 3.82
C ALA A 117 0.11 23.82 2.51
N VAL A 118 1.42 23.61 2.34
CA VAL A 118 2.16 24.05 1.15
C VAL A 118 2.80 22.86 0.45
N ARG A 119 2.83 22.88 -0.89
CA ARG A 119 3.46 21.87 -1.73
C ARG A 119 4.14 22.51 -2.94
N CYS A 120 5.28 21.95 -3.34
CA CYS A 120 5.91 22.24 -4.63
C CYS A 120 5.72 21.00 -5.55
N PRO A 121 4.75 20.98 -6.48
CA PRO A 121 4.50 19.82 -7.33
C PRO A 121 5.66 19.58 -8.31
N SER A 122 6.00 18.32 -8.60
CA SER A 122 7.07 18.00 -9.56
C SER A 122 6.65 18.14 -11.02
N HIS A 123 5.34 18.10 -11.31
CA HIS A 123 4.81 18.19 -12.66
C HIS A 123 5.26 19.50 -13.37
N PRO A 124 5.90 19.42 -14.55
CA PRO A 124 6.39 20.60 -15.27
C PRO A 124 5.27 21.59 -15.59
N THR A 125 4.15 21.12 -16.15
CA THR A 125 2.97 21.95 -16.48
C THR A 125 2.40 22.66 -15.25
N ALA A 126 2.24 21.99 -14.11
CA ALA A 126 1.78 22.63 -12.87
C ALA A 126 2.68 23.81 -12.47
N ARG A 127 4.00 23.61 -12.49
CA ARG A 127 4.97 24.66 -12.14
C ARG A 127 4.96 25.79 -13.15
N ALA A 128 4.86 25.48 -14.44
CA ALA A 128 4.76 26.47 -15.51
C ALA A 128 3.51 27.34 -15.37
N VAL A 129 2.36 26.77 -15.01
CA VAL A 129 1.13 27.53 -14.74
C VAL A 129 1.27 28.40 -13.48
N ILE A 130 1.88 27.90 -12.41
CA ILE A 130 2.14 28.69 -11.19
C ILE A 130 3.05 29.89 -11.50
N ASP A 131 4.12 29.67 -12.26
CA ASP A 131 5.02 30.75 -12.70
C ASP A 131 4.30 31.73 -13.64
N ALA A 132 3.51 31.23 -14.58
CA ALA A 132 2.70 32.05 -15.48
C ALA A 132 1.64 32.86 -14.74
N ALA A 133 1.04 32.34 -13.66
CA ALA A 133 0.10 33.09 -12.83
C ALA A 133 0.80 34.18 -12.01
N GLY A 134 2.05 33.96 -11.60
CA GLY A 134 2.83 34.87 -10.76
C GLY A 134 2.34 34.95 -9.30
N VAL A 135 1.47 34.03 -8.89
CA VAL A 135 0.90 33.93 -7.54
C VAL A 135 0.84 32.45 -7.13
N PRO A 136 0.93 32.13 -5.82
CA PRO A 136 0.73 30.77 -5.35
C PRO A 136 -0.74 30.33 -5.57
N LEU A 137 -0.96 29.04 -5.83
CA LEU A 137 -2.26 28.53 -6.23
C LEU A 137 -2.86 27.61 -5.15
N ALA A 138 -4.06 27.92 -4.67
CA ALA A 138 -4.81 27.00 -3.81
C ALA A 138 -5.49 25.98 -4.71
N ALA A 139 -5.22 24.68 -4.52
CA ALA A 139 -5.76 23.63 -5.38
C ALA A 139 -6.07 22.33 -4.60
N PRO A 140 -7.35 22.04 -4.28
CA PRO A 140 -7.76 20.67 -3.96
C PRO A 140 -7.86 19.83 -5.24
N SER A 141 -8.14 18.53 -5.11
CA SER A 141 -8.44 17.63 -6.24
C SER A 141 -9.54 18.20 -7.16
N ALA A 142 -9.49 17.92 -8.46
CA ALA A 142 -10.38 18.52 -9.47
C ALA A 142 -11.68 17.73 -9.75
N ASN A 143 -12.29 17.15 -8.73
CA ASN A 143 -13.55 16.38 -8.81
C ASN A 143 -14.73 17.07 -8.10
N LEU A 144 -15.95 16.62 -8.31
CA LEU A 144 -17.07 16.99 -7.43
C LEU A 144 -16.86 16.40 -6.03
N SER A 145 -17.28 17.13 -4.99
CA SER A 145 -17.05 16.70 -3.60
C SER A 145 -17.71 15.34 -3.33
N GLY A 146 -16.93 14.39 -2.83
CA GLY A 146 -17.36 13.01 -2.52
C GLY A 146 -16.89 11.97 -3.53
N LYS A 147 -16.81 12.32 -4.82
CA LYS A 147 -16.35 11.43 -5.90
C LYS A 147 -14.86 11.04 -5.76
N PRO A 148 -14.40 9.98 -6.45
CA PRO A 148 -12.98 9.67 -6.55
C PRO A 148 -12.17 10.84 -7.14
N SER A 149 -10.91 10.97 -6.72
CA SER A 149 -10.03 12.03 -7.24
C SER A 149 -9.68 11.76 -8.72
N PRO A 150 -9.56 12.80 -9.57
CA PRO A 150 -9.31 12.60 -10.98
C PRO A 150 -7.81 12.45 -11.27
N THR A 151 -7.45 11.35 -11.90
CA THR A 151 -6.07 11.03 -12.34
C THR A 151 -5.86 11.18 -13.85
N THR A 152 -6.92 11.44 -14.60
CA THR A 152 -6.90 11.60 -16.07
C THR A 152 -7.63 12.89 -16.45
N PHE A 153 -7.29 13.45 -17.61
CA PHE A 153 -8.00 14.63 -18.13
C PHE A 153 -9.50 14.36 -18.36
N LEU A 154 -9.83 13.13 -18.77
CA LEU A 154 -11.21 12.71 -19.01
C LEU A 154 -12.07 12.86 -17.74
N HIS A 155 -11.60 12.35 -16.60
CA HIS A 155 -12.32 12.45 -15.32
C HIS A 155 -12.58 13.90 -14.92
N VAL A 156 -11.62 14.80 -15.15
CA VAL A 156 -11.78 16.23 -14.86
C VAL A 156 -12.83 16.86 -15.77
N ARG A 157 -12.79 16.52 -17.06
CA ARG A 157 -13.71 17.05 -18.06
C ARG A 157 -15.15 16.67 -17.74
N GLU A 158 -15.39 15.45 -17.30
CA GLU A 158 -16.73 14.99 -16.92
C GLU A 158 -17.30 15.72 -15.70
N ASP A 159 -16.46 15.96 -14.69
CA ASP A 159 -16.91 16.57 -13.44
C ASP A 159 -17.05 18.10 -13.50
N LEU A 160 -16.17 18.79 -14.24
CA LEU A 160 -15.99 20.24 -14.13
C LEU A 160 -16.38 21.06 -15.37
N THR A 161 -16.67 20.43 -16.51
CA THR A 161 -17.12 21.17 -17.70
C THR A 161 -18.40 21.96 -17.39
N GLY A 162 -18.42 23.24 -17.77
CA GLY A 162 -19.51 24.18 -17.50
C GLY A 162 -19.51 24.80 -16.11
N ARG A 163 -18.56 24.43 -15.23
CA ARG A 163 -18.45 24.91 -13.84
C ARG A 163 -17.23 25.78 -13.56
N VAL A 164 -16.22 25.75 -14.43
CA VAL A 164 -14.93 26.42 -14.25
C VAL A 164 -14.53 27.17 -15.52
N ASP A 165 -13.59 28.11 -15.41
CA ASP A 165 -13.19 28.95 -16.54
C ASP A 165 -12.35 28.17 -17.57
N ALA A 166 -11.48 27.27 -17.13
CA ALA A 166 -10.69 26.42 -18.03
C ALA A 166 -10.29 25.06 -17.44
N LEU A 167 -10.04 24.10 -18.34
CA LEU A 167 -9.41 22.81 -18.06
C LEU A 167 -8.15 22.69 -18.90
N LEU A 168 -7.01 22.42 -18.25
CA LEU A 168 -5.73 22.23 -18.92
C LEU A 168 -5.42 20.74 -19.00
N ASP A 169 -5.33 20.21 -20.22
CA ASP A 169 -4.87 18.86 -20.49
C ASP A 169 -3.34 18.79 -20.44
N GLY A 170 -2.82 17.95 -19.56
CA GLY A 170 -1.41 17.58 -19.52
C GLY A 170 -1.20 16.09 -19.31
N GLY A 171 -2.13 15.26 -19.79
CA GLY A 171 -2.05 13.80 -19.71
C GLY A 171 -2.42 13.22 -18.34
N ASP A 172 -2.10 11.94 -18.15
CA ASP A 172 -2.45 11.20 -16.94
C ASP A 172 -1.43 11.41 -15.81
N CYS A 173 -1.88 11.32 -14.56
CA CYS A 173 -1.04 11.50 -13.39
C CYS A 173 -0.17 10.27 -13.10
N ASP A 174 1.12 10.46 -12.84
CA ASP A 174 2.07 9.36 -12.58
C ASP A 174 1.80 8.59 -11.27
N VAL A 175 1.49 9.27 -10.16
CA VAL A 175 1.40 8.65 -8.82
C VAL A 175 0.02 8.05 -8.53
N GLY A 176 -1.05 8.67 -9.03
CA GLY A 176 -2.44 8.22 -8.88
C GLY A 176 -3.07 8.32 -7.49
N VAL A 177 -2.32 8.69 -6.44
CA VAL A 177 -2.86 9.10 -5.13
C VAL A 177 -2.35 10.47 -4.73
N GLU A 178 -3.08 11.17 -3.87
CA GLU A 178 -2.68 12.50 -3.42
C GLU A 178 -1.40 12.51 -2.58
N SER A 179 -0.80 13.69 -2.48
CA SER A 179 0.42 13.95 -1.72
C SER A 179 0.34 13.48 -0.27
N THR A 180 1.49 13.04 0.23
CA THR A 180 1.73 12.84 1.67
C THR A 180 1.60 14.17 2.37
N VAL A 181 0.88 14.23 3.49
CA VAL A 181 0.70 15.45 4.30
C VAL A 181 1.34 15.27 5.66
N LEU A 182 2.36 16.06 5.95
CA LEU A 182 3.06 16.12 7.23
C LEU A 182 2.83 17.48 7.88
N THR A 183 2.50 17.52 9.16
CA THR A 183 2.51 18.76 9.95
C THR A 183 3.81 18.92 10.75
N LEU A 184 4.35 20.13 10.69
CA LEU A 184 5.45 20.62 11.53
C LEU A 184 4.96 21.64 12.57
N ALA A 185 3.64 21.87 12.66
CA ALA A 185 3.03 22.78 13.62
C ALA A 185 2.75 22.10 14.99
N THR A 186 3.42 20.99 15.27
CA THR A 186 3.29 20.19 16.50
C THR A 186 4.69 19.92 17.09
N PRO A 187 4.81 19.63 18.41
CA PRO A 187 6.11 19.38 19.04
C PRO A 187 6.90 18.23 18.39
N VAL A 188 6.19 17.19 17.94
CA VAL A 188 6.74 16.08 17.15
C VAL A 188 6.09 16.13 15.77
N PRO A 189 6.86 16.05 14.65
CA PRO A 189 6.30 15.98 13.31
C PRO A 189 5.28 14.84 13.17
N ARG A 190 4.14 15.12 12.53
CA ARG A 190 3.06 14.15 12.44
C ARG A 190 2.54 13.96 11.02
N LEU A 191 2.44 12.71 10.59
CA LEU A 191 1.83 12.30 9.33
C LEU A 191 0.31 12.33 9.47
N LEU A 192 -0.34 13.23 8.73
CA LEU A 192 -1.79 13.40 8.72
C LEU A 192 -2.46 12.68 7.55
N ARG A 193 -1.72 12.50 6.43
CA ARG A 193 -2.20 11.76 5.27
C ARG A 193 -1.07 11.00 4.59
N PRO A 194 -1.15 9.67 4.45
CA PRO A 194 -0.19 8.90 3.67
C PRO A 194 -0.37 9.16 2.16
N GLY A 195 0.75 9.13 1.44
CA GLY A 195 0.84 9.35 -0.01
C GLY A 195 2.14 8.75 -0.57
N GLY A 196 2.65 9.31 -1.67
CA GLY A 196 3.85 8.80 -2.35
C GLY A 196 5.15 8.88 -1.54
N VAL A 197 5.28 9.84 -0.61
CA VAL A 197 6.41 9.88 0.35
C VAL A 197 6.04 9.07 1.58
N THR A 198 6.81 8.01 1.87
CA THR A 198 6.49 7.04 2.90
C THR A 198 6.93 7.50 4.30
N LEU A 199 6.35 6.91 5.34
CA LEU A 199 6.74 7.18 6.73
C LEU A 199 8.23 6.87 6.99
N SER A 200 8.77 5.81 6.39
CA SER A 200 10.20 5.47 6.55
C SER A 200 11.09 6.53 5.92
N GLN A 201 10.75 7.04 4.73
CA GLN A 201 11.46 8.15 4.09
C GLN A 201 11.40 9.42 4.93
N LEU A 202 10.24 9.75 5.51
CA LEU A 202 10.12 10.92 6.41
C LEU A 202 10.99 10.76 7.66
N ARG A 203 11.01 9.58 8.28
CA ARG A 203 11.85 9.28 9.45
C ARG A 203 13.34 9.29 9.13
N GLN A 204 13.73 8.91 7.92
CA GLN A 204 15.13 9.01 7.49
C GLN A 204 15.62 10.47 7.48
N VAL A 205 14.74 11.44 7.19
CA VAL A 205 15.09 12.86 7.14
C VAL A 205 14.95 13.55 8.50
N LEU A 206 13.91 13.21 9.28
CA LEU A 206 13.56 13.91 10.51
C LEU A 206 13.91 13.16 11.80
N GLY A 207 14.28 11.88 11.70
CA GLY A 207 14.36 10.97 12.84
C GLY A 207 12.97 10.51 13.27
N GLN A 208 12.33 11.25 14.19
CA GLN A 208 11.04 10.89 14.75
C GLN A 208 9.87 11.52 13.99
N VAL A 209 8.91 10.67 13.60
CA VAL A 209 7.63 11.08 13.00
C VAL A 209 6.52 10.19 13.54
N GLU A 210 5.47 10.81 14.06
CA GLU A 210 4.25 10.14 14.52
C GLU A 210 3.23 9.98 13.38
N VAL A 211 2.38 8.97 13.47
CA VAL A 211 1.22 8.81 12.57
C VAL A 211 -0.02 9.27 13.33
N ASP A 212 -0.82 10.13 12.72
CA ASP A 212 -2.07 10.56 13.34
C ASP A 212 -3.08 9.40 13.37
N PRO A 213 -3.80 9.17 14.49
CA PRO A 213 -4.79 8.10 14.59
C PRO A 213 -5.86 8.14 13.48
N ALA A 214 -6.22 9.33 12.99
CA ALA A 214 -7.20 9.50 11.92
C ALA A 214 -6.72 9.00 10.54
N VAL A 215 -5.46 8.56 10.42
CA VAL A 215 -4.96 7.87 9.22
C VAL A 215 -5.56 6.47 9.08
N LEU A 216 -5.75 5.78 10.20
CA LEU A 216 -6.23 4.40 10.22
C LEU A 216 -7.69 4.29 10.69
N HIS A 217 -8.16 5.29 11.44
CA HIS A 217 -9.47 5.27 12.08
C HIS A 217 -10.36 6.44 11.64
N GLN A 218 -11.66 6.26 11.78
CA GLN A 218 -12.62 7.33 11.58
C GLN A 218 -12.43 8.41 12.65
N MET A 219 -12.45 9.68 12.25
CA MET A 219 -12.43 10.79 13.20
C MET A 219 -13.70 10.79 14.05
N GLU A 220 -13.57 11.14 15.32
CA GLU A 220 -14.72 11.31 16.22
C GLU A 220 -15.59 12.49 15.77
N ALA A 221 -16.89 12.42 16.07
CA ALA A 221 -17.84 13.47 15.74
C ALA A 221 -17.46 14.79 16.43
N GLY A 222 -17.27 15.86 15.63
CA GLY A 222 -16.94 17.20 16.13
C GLY A 222 -15.46 17.58 16.07
N GLN A 223 -14.55 16.65 15.77
CA GLN A 223 -13.13 16.96 15.60
C GLN A 223 -12.88 17.76 14.29
N LYS A 224 -12.07 18.82 14.36
CA LYS A 224 -11.72 19.64 13.20
C LYS A 224 -10.65 18.94 12.35
N ALA A 225 -10.84 18.92 11.03
CA ALA A 225 -9.85 18.34 10.10
C ALA A 225 -8.65 19.27 9.97
N ALA A 226 -7.46 18.77 10.33
CA ALA A 226 -6.21 19.51 10.15
C ALA A 226 -5.69 19.48 8.71
N SER A 227 -6.18 18.56 7.88
CA SER A 227 -5.79 18.42 6.48
C SER A 227 -6.93 17.87 5.61
N PRO A 228 -6.84 18.03 4.27
CA PRO A 228 -7.84 17.50 3.36
C PRO A 228 -7.96 15.97 3.43
N GLY A 229 -9.21 15.50 3.36
CA GLY A 229 -9.52 14.07 3.24
C GLY A 229 -9.75 13.35 4.57
N MET A 230 -9.72 14.03 5.72
CA MET A 230 -9.82 13.37 7.04
C MET A 230 -11.24 13.12 7.58
N LYS A 231 -12.20 14.04 7.33
CA LYS A 231 -13.48 14.11 8.07
C LYS A 231 -14.72 13.51 7.38
N TYR A 232 -14.83 13.63 6.05
CA TYR A 232 -16.03 13.24 5.31
C TYR A 232 -15.86 11.93 4.55
N LYS A 233 -16.96 11.32 4.07
CA LYS A 233 -16.90 10.26 3.06
C LYS A 233 -16.16 10.85 1.84
N HIS A 234 -14.98 10.32 1.58
CA HIS A 234 -14.06 10.80 0.56
C HIS A 234 -13.70 9.62 -0.31
N TYR A 235 -13.57 9.88 -1.62
CA TYR A 235 -13.20 8.86 -2.60
C TYR A 235 -14.24 7.78 -2.84
N SER A 236 -15.49 8.03 -2.43
CA SER A 236 -16.54 7.04 -2.54
C SER A 236 -17.01 6.98 -3.98
N PRO A 237 -16.91 5.82 -4.65
CA PRO A 237 -17.76 5.56 -5.80
C PRO A 237 -19.23 5.58 -5.37
N ALA A 238 -20.15 5.58 -6.33
CA ALA A 238 -21.55 5.30 -6.12
C ALA A 238 -21.77 3.87 -5.59
N ALA A 239 -20.91 2.93 -6.00
CA ALA A 239 -20.89 1.56 -5.48
C ALA A 239 -20.67 1.49 -3.96
N ASP A 240 -21.38 0.57 -3.29
CA ASP A 240 -21.12 0.19 -1.89
C ASP A 240 -19.84 -0.67 -1.83
N VAL A 241 -18.75 -0.11 -1.31
CA VAL A 241 -17.44 -0.79 -1.24
C VAL A 241 -17.25 -1.44 0.13
N VAL A 242 -16.90 -2.72 0.15
CA VAL A 242 -16.55 -3.49 1.36
C VAL A 242 -15.12 -4.00 1.23
N ILE A 243 -14.24 -3.67 2.18
CA ILE A 243 -12.89 -4.25 2.20
C ILE A 243 -12.95 -5.66 2.79
N VAL A 244 -12.36 -6.62 2.09
CA VAL A 244 -12.24 -8.00 2.53
C VAL A 244 -10.80 -8.25 3.01
N ASP A 245 -10.64 -8.32 4.33
CA ASP A 245 -9.37 -8.63 4.98
C ASP A 245 -9.18 -10.14 5.09
N ALA A 246 -8.56 -10.74 4.07
CA ALA A 246 -8.40 -12.18 3.95
C ALA A 246 -7.12 -12.58 3.20
N SER A 247 -6.77 -13.87 3.16
CA SER A 247 -5.77 -14.38 2.21
C SER A 247 -6.30 -14.29 0.75
N PRO A 248 -5.42 -14.38 -0.28
CA PRO A 248 -5.88 -14.42 -1.66
C PRO A 248 -6.91 -15.53 -1.91
N GLU A 249 -6.61 -16.74 -1.44
CA GLU A 249 -7.53 -17.88 -1.55
C GLU A 249 -8.88 -17.59 -0.84
N ASP A 250 -8.84 -17.12 0.42
CA ASP A 250 -10.06 -16.85 1.19
C ASP A 250 -10.89 -15.69 0.59
N TYR A 251 -10.25 -14.71 -0.07
CA TYR A 251 -10.95 -13.61 -0.76
C TYR A 251 -11.68 -14.08 -1.99
N VAL A 252 -11.00 -14.82 -2.86
CA VAL A 252 -11.61 -15.39 -4.07
C VAL A 252 -12.80 -16.28 -3.67
N GLU A 253 -12.61 -17.13 -2.66
CA GLU A 253 -13.68 -17.96 -2.13
C GLU A 253 -14.87 -17.11 -1.65
N TYR A 254 -14.61 -16.10 -0.81
CA TYR A 254 -15.65 -15.23 -0.26
C TYR A 254 -16.44 -14.48 -1.34
N VAL A 255 -15.76 -13.88 -2.31
CA VAL A 255 -16.40 -13.06 -3.35
C VAL A 255 -17.20 -13.94 -4.31
N ASN A 256 -16.66 -15.10 -4.72
CA ASN A 256 -17.39 -16.05 -5.56
C ASN A 256 -18.63 -16.61 -4.85
N GLN A 257 -18.56 -16.85 -3.53
CA GLN A 257 -19.72 -17.28 -2.74
C GLN A 257 -20.78 -16.18 -2.60
N LYS A 258 -20.38 -14.91 -2.51
CA LYS A 258 -21.31 -13.78 -2.46
C LYS A 258 -22.08 -13.61 -3.76
N GLY A 259 -21.38 -13.56 -4.88
CA GLY A 259 -21.98 -13.52 -6.23
C GLY A 259 -22.86 -12.31 -6.55
N ASP A 260 -23.01 -11.33 -5.64
CA ASP A 260 -23.94 -10.20 -5.73
C ASP A 260 -23.26 -8.86 -6.04
N GLY A 261 -21.98 -8.86 -6.40
CA GLY A 261 -21.22 -7.63 -6.64
C GLY A 261 -19.97 -7.83 -7.48
N TRP A 262 -19.22 -6.75 -7.66
CA TRP A 262 -17.95 -6.73 -8.36
C TRP A 262 -16.80 -7.10 -7.44
N ALA A 263 -15.77 -7.74 -7.99
CA ALA A 263 -14.48 -7.86 -7.32
C ALA A 263 -13.62 -6.63 -7.65
N LEU A 264 -13.14 -5.91 -6.64
CA LEU A 264 -12.07 -4.92 -6.80
C LEU A 264 -10.79 -5.56 -6.25
N CYS A 265 -9.93 -6.09 -7.12
CA CYS A 265 -8.89 -7.05 -6.73
C CYS A 265 -7.51 -6.73 -7.30
N PHE A 266 -6.53 -7.60 -7.03
CA PHE A 266 -5.25 -7.56 -7.74
C PHE A 266 -5.33 -8.35 -9.05
N GLU A 267 -4.44 -8.07 -9.99
CA GLU A 267 -4.38 -8.74 -11.30
C GLU A 267 -4.31 -10.27 -11.16
N GLU A 268 -3.56 -10.77 -10.18
CA GLU A 268 -3.37 -12.19 -9.94
C GLU A 268 -4.67 -12.91 -9.51
N ASP A 269 -5.64 -12.19 -8.94
CA ASP A 269 -6.91 -12.74 -8.47
C ASP A 269 -7.93 -12.87 -9.62
N VAL A 270 -7.81 -12.05 -10.67
CA VAL A 270 -8.79 -11.96 -11.78
C VAL A 270 -9.12 -13.31 -12.41
N PRO A 271 -8.14 -14.18 -12.76
CA PRO A 271 -8.45 -15.46 -13.42
C PRO A 271 -9.21 -16.45 -12.54
N LEU A 272 -9.28 -16.21 -11.23
CA LEU A 272 -9.91 -17.11 -10.24
C LEU A 272 -11.31 -16.65 -9.84
N LEU A 273 -11.72 -15.45 -10.25
CA LEU A 273 -13.01 -14.86 -9.92
C LEU A 273 -14.09 -15.28 -10.92
N GLN A 274 -15.29 -15.54 -10.40
CA GLN A 274 -16.48 -15.94 -11.16
C GLN A 274 -17.48 -14.77 -11.32
N VAL A 275 -17.18 -13.64 -10.68
CA VAL A 275 -17.93 -12.37 -10.79
C VAL A 275 -17.16 -11.37 -11.66
N PRO A 276 -17.81 -10.30 -12.16
CA PRO A 276 -17.09 -9.21 -12.82
C PRO A 276 -16.00 -8.64 -11.91
N ALA A 277 -14.80 -8.42 -12.46
CA ALA A 277 -13.63 -8.02 -11.71
C ALA A 277 -12.98 -6.77 -12.31
N MET A 278 -12.56 -5.86 -11.43
CA MET A 278 -11.74 -4.68 -11.74
C MET A 278 -10.44 -4.80 -10.97
N ALA A 279 -9.32 -4.90 -11.69
CA ALA A 279 -8.01 -4.95 -11.05
C ALA A 279 -7.49 -3.54 -10.78
N TYR A 280 -6.94 -3.30 -9.60
CA TYR A 280 -6.26 -2.05 -9.27
C TYR A 280 -4.78 -2.29 -8.98
N GLY A 281 -4.07 -2.98 -9.89
CA GLY A 281 -2.63 -3.25 -9.80
C GLY A 281 -2.28 -4.66 -9.33
N THR A 282 -0.97 -4.92 -9.16
CA THR A 282 -0.46 -6.25 -8.77
C THR A 282 -0.27 -6.36 -7.27
N ARG A 283 -0.33 -7.58 -6.73
CA ARG A 283 -0.32 -7.83 -5.28
C ARG A 283 0.90 -7.24 -4.55
N TYR A 284 2.06 -7.24 -5.19
CA TYR A 284 3.35 -6.86 -4.59
C TYR A 284 3.89 -5.52 -5.06
N ASP A 285 3.15 -4.80 -5.89
CA ASP A 285 3.52 -3.47 -6.36
C ASP A 285 2.50 -2.42 -5.89
N SER A 286 2.73 -1.88 -4.69
CA SER A 286 1.88 -0.81 -4.15
C SER A 286 1.90 0.47 -4.97
N ALA A 287 2.92 0.70 -5.81
CA ALA A 287 2.93 1.85 -6.72
C ALA A 287 1.93 1.65 -7.85
N SER A 288 1.89 0.45 -8.47
CA SER A 288 0.84 0.10 -9.43
C SER A 288 -0.55 0.22 -8.81
N GLN A 289 -0.69 -0.16 -7.53
CA GLN A 289 -1.95 -0.05 -6.81
C GLN A 289 -2.40 1.38 -6.59
N ALA A 290 -1.47 2.26 -6.22
CA ALA A 290 -1.74 3.69 -6.08
C ALA A 290 -2.14 4.32 -7.42
N HIS A 291 -1.44 3.96 -8.50
CA HIS A 291 -1.68 4.50 -9.83
C HIS A 291 -3.10 4.20 -10.33
N ARG A 292 -3.57 2.96 -10.14
CA ARG A 292 -4.82 2.46 -10.73
C ARG A 292 -6.05 2.52 -9.83
N LEU A 293 -5.90 2.81 -8.53
CA LEU A 293 -7.02 2.74 -7.59
C LEU A 293 -8.19 3.64 -7.99
N PHE A 294 -7.96 4.93 -8.27
CA PHE A 294 -9.06 5.83 -8.59
C PHE A 294 -9.69 5.55 -9.96
N GLU A 295 -8.89 5.10 -10.94
CA GLU A 295 -9.40 4.65 -12.23
C GLU A 295 -10.35 3.45 -12.04
N ALA A 296 -9.93 2.44 -11.28
CA ALA A 296 -10.77 1.27 -11.00
C ALA A 296 -12.06 1.66 -10.26
N LEU A 297 -12.01 2.65 -9.34
CA LEU A 297 -13.21 3.15 -8.66
C LEU A 297 -14.16 3.91 -9.61
N HIS A 298 -13.63 4.70 -10.56
CA HIS A 298 -14.46 5.34 -11.59
C HIS A 298 -15.06 4.31 -12.56
N GLN A 299 -14.30 3.32 -12.99
CA GLN A 299 -14.79 2.24 -13.86
C GLN A 299 -15.90 1.42 -13.22
N LEU A 300 -15.90 1.25 -11.89
CA LEU A 300 -17.02 0.64 -11.17
C LEU A 300 -18.30 1.48 -11.29
N ASP A 301 -18.20 2.80 -11.21
CA ASP A 301 -19.35 3.71 -11.37
C ASP A 301 -19.87 3.72 -12.80
N GLU A 302 -18.97 3.74 -13.79
CA GLU A 302 -19.33 3.63 -15.21
C GLU A 302 -20.03 2.31 -15.54
N ALA A 303 -19.57 1.23 -14.92
CA ALA A 303 -20.19 -0.10 -15.05
C ALA A 303 -21.53 -0.22 -14.29
N GLY A 304 -21.93 0.81 -13.53
CA GLY A 304 -23.16 0.80 -12.73
C GLY A 304 -23.12 -0.20 -11.57
N ALA A 305 -21.94 -0.47 -11.01
CA ALA A 305 -21.78 -1.40 -9.91
C ALA A 305 -22.55 -0.90 -8.67
N ALA A 306 -23.48 -1.71 -8.16
CA ALA A 306 -24.17 -1.40 -6.90
C ALA A 306 -23.29 -1.71 -5.67
N ARG A 307 -22.42 -2.72 -5.79
CA ARG A 307 -21.56 -3.22 -4.72
C ARG A 307 -20.22 -3.72 -5.27
N ALA A 308 -19.14 -3.47 -4.53
CA ALA A 308 -17.81 -3.98 -4.82
C ALA A 308 -17.11 -4.53 -3.56
N TYR A 309 -16.50 -5.70 -3.69
CA TYR A 309 -15.69 -6.33 -2.66
C TYR A 309 -14.21 -6.10 -2.94
N ALA A 310 -13.60 -5.23 -2.16
CA ALA A 310 -12.23 -4.81 -2.37
C ALA A 310 -11.23 -5.70 -1.62
N ARG A 311 -10.25 -6.23 -2.34
CA ARG A 311 -9.07 -6.86 -1.75
C ARG A 311 -8.37 -5.85 -0.84
N ILE A 312 -7.86 -6.26 0.32
CA ILE A 312 -7.14 -5.35 1.20
C ILE A 312 -5.71 -5.10 0.68
N PRO A 313 -5.27 -3.83 0.48
CA PRO A 313 -3.88 -3.51 0.21
C PRO A 313 -3.04 -3.52 1.50
N ARG A 314 -1.72 -3.54 1.34
CA ARG A 314 -0.79 -3.52 2.48
C ARG A 314 -0.89 -2.23 3.27
N LYS A 315 -0.68 -2.29 4.58
CA LYS A 315 -0.74 -1.11 5.47
C LYS A 315 0.63 -0.46 5.73
N ARG A 316 1.57 -0.56 4.78
CA ARG A 316 2.93 0.04 4.87
C ARG A 316 3.35 0.65 3.54
N GLY A 317 4.40 1.49 3.58
CA GLY A 317 4.94 2.15 2.40
C GLY A 317 3.86 2.94 1.64
N VAL A 318 3.88 2.86 0.32
CA VAL A 318 2.82 3.42 -0.55
C VAL A 318 1.49 2.69 -0.35
N GLY A 319 1.51 1.40 0.00
CA GLY A 319 0.29 0.63 0.27
C GLY A 319 -0.56 1.26 1.38
N LEU A 320 0.05 1.89 2.39
CA LEU A 320 -0.68 2.63 3.42
C LEU A 320 -1.52 3.78 2.83
N ALA A 321 -1.04 4.42 1.76
CA ALA A 321 -1.82 5.43 1.04
C ALA A 321 -3.02 4.79 0.34
N VAL A 322 -2.81 3.68 -0.38
CA VAL A 322 -3.87 2.91 -1.06
C VAL A 322 -4.94 2.47 -0.06
N TYR A 323 -4.52 1.84 1.06
CA TYR A 323 -5.39 1.43 2.16
C TYR A 323 -6.19 2.63 2.70
N ASN A 324 -5.54 3.75 2.97
CA ASN A 324 -6.19 4.95 3.49
C ASN A 324 -7.25 5.52 2.54
N ARG A 325 -7.05 5.44 1.22
CA ARG A 325 -8.08 5.86 0.25
C ARG A 325 -9.23 4.86 0.20
N LEU A 326 -8.91 3.57 0.15
CA LEU A 326 -9.89 2.50 0.06
C LEU A 326 -10.78 2.41 1.30
N ILE A 327 -10.22 2.53 2.51
CA ILE A 327 -11.01 2.48 3.76
C ILE A 327 -11.98 3.66 3.86
N ARG A 328 -11.63 4.82 3.28
CA ARG A 328 -12.51 5.99 3.20
C ARG A 328 -13.60 5.80 2.15
N ALA A 329 -13.27 5.23 1.00
CA ALA A 329 -14.23 4.86 -0.04
C ALA A 329 -15.26 3.84 0.49
N ALA A 330 -14.78 2.85 1.26
CA ALA A 330 -15.57 1.83 1.93
C ALA A 330 -16.33 2.34 3.17
N ALA A 331 -16.22 3.62 3.54
CA ALA A 331 -16.79 4.16 4.78
C ALA A 331 -16.48 3.29 6.01
N PHE A 332 -15.24 2.80 6.10
CA PHE A 332 -14.75 1.93 7.15
C PHE A 332 -15.40 0.53 7.24
N GLN A 333 -16.13 0.09 6.20
CA GLN A 333 -16.62 -1.28 6.12
C GLN A 333 -15.49 -2.26 5.79
N VAL A 334 -15.10 -3.06 6.78
CA VAL A 334 -14.11 -4.13 6.65
C VAL A 334 -14.73 -5.44 7.14
N VAL A 335 -14.51 -6.52 6.41
CA VAL A 335 -14.92 -7.87 6.82
C VAL A 335 -13.72 -8.80 6.82
N ASN A 336 -13.54 -9.57 7.90
CA ASN A 336 -12.67 -10.74 7.91
C ASN A 336 -13.57 -11.99 7.87
N PRO A 337 -13.76 -12.63 6.69
CA PRO A 337 -14.79 -13.64 6.52
C PRO A 337 -14.55 -14.92 7.31
N LYS A 338 -13.29 -15.25 7.64
CA LYS A 338 -12.94 -16.46 8.40
C LYS A 338 -12.66 -16.17 9.88
N GLY A 339 -12.61 -14.89 10.29
CA GLY A 339 -12.32 -14.49 11.67
C GLY A 339 -10.93 -14.91 12.18
N ARG A 340 -10.01 -15.20 11.25
CA ARG A 340 -8.65 -15.69 11.52
C ARG A 340 -7.63 -15.01 10.60
N HIS A 341 -6.37 -15.14 10.95
CA HIS A 341 -5.24 -14.74 10.12
C HIS A 341 -4.30 -15.93 9.89
N ILE A 342 -4.01 -16.21 8.62
CA ILE A 342 -2.87 -17.04 8.24
C ILE A 342 -1.68 -16.10 7.96
N VAL A 343 -0.59 -16.31 8.68
CA VAL A 343 0.64 -15.52 8.62
C VAL A 343 1.74 -16.36 7.98
N GLY A 344 2.30 -15.93 6.85
CA GLY A 344 3.49 -16.54 6.28
C GLY A 344 4.75 -15.99 6.94
N LEU A 345 5.47 -16.81 7.68
CA LEU A 345 6.76 -16.47 8.28
C LEU A 345 7.88 -16.84 7.31
N THR A 346 8.61 -15.84 6.83
CA THR A 346 9.64 -16.01 5.80
C THR A 346 10.89 -15.15 6.09
N GLY A 347 11.88 -15.21 5.21
CA GLY A 347 13.15 -14.51 5.34
C GLY A 347 14.34 -15.39 4.99
N PRO A 348 15.53 -14.79 4.78
CA PRO A 348 16.69 -15.53 4.37
C PRO A 348 17.15 -16.55 5.43
N THR A 349 17.97 -17.52 5.01
CA THR A 349 18.61 -18.49 5.89
C THR A 349 19.50 -17.78 6.90
N GLY A 350 19.45 -18.22 8.16
CA GLY A 350 20.17 -17.59 9.26
C GLY A 350 19.50 -16.34 9.83
N ALA A 351 18.41 -15.83 9.25
CA ALA A 351 17.71 -14.65 9.79
C ALA A 351 17.06 -14.91 11.17
N GLY A 352 16.86 -16.17 11.55
CA GLY A 352 16.28 -16.54 12.85
C GLY A 352 14.75 -16.65 12.83
N LYS A 353 14.17 -17.07 11.70
CA LYS A 353 12.75 -17.42 11.58
C LYS A 353 12.26 -18.31 12.73
N SER A 354 13.00 -19.37 13.06
CA SER A 354 12.62 -20.27 14.15
C SER A 354 12.54 -19.58 15.52
N THR A 355 13.36 -18.55 15.77
CA THR A 355 13.26 -17.72 16.98
C THR A 355 11.95 -16.93 17.01
N VAL A 356 11.60 -16.29 15.89
CA VAL A 356 10.33 -15.57 15.73
C VAL A 356 9.13 -16.51 15.81
N GLY A 357 9.21 -17.69 15.19
CA GLY A 357 8.19 -18.74 15.26
C GLY A 357 7.97 -19.22 16.69
N GLN A 358 9.04 -19.42 17.47
CA GLN A 358 8.91 -19.77 18.90
C GLN A 358 8.26 -18.63 19.70
N ALA A 359 8.65 -17.37 19.47
CA ALA A 359 8.06 -16.22 20.14
C ALA A 359 6.55 -16.06 19.82
N LEU A 360 6.13 -16.37 18.58
CA LEU A 360 4.73 -16.41 18.17
C LEU A 360 3.97 -17.55 18.87
N ALA A 361 4.54 -18.75 18.92
CA ALA A 361 3.93 -19.90 19.60
C ALA A 361 3.71 -19.63 21.10
N GLN A 362 4.70 -19.02 21.77
CA GLN A 362 4.60 -18.61 23.18
C GLN A 362 3.49 -17.59 23.44
N ARG A 363 3.10 -16.82 22.42
CA ARG A 363 2.01 -15.84 22.47
C ARG A 363 0.67 -16.40 21.96
N GLY A 364 0.54 -17.73 21.88
CA GLY A 364 -0.71 -18.41 21.57
C GLY A 364 -1.02 -18.53 20.07
N CYS A 365 -0.04 -18.38 19.19
CA CYS A 365 -0.21 -18.67 17.76
C CYS A 365 -0.01 -20.15 17.44
N TYR A 366 -0.76 -20.68 16.47
CA TYR A 366 -0.56 -22.04 15.97
C TYR A 366 0.50 -22.07 14.87
N VAL A 367 1.71 -22.53 15.19
CA VAL A 367 2.85 -22.48 14.26
C VAL A 367 3.05 -23.82 13.57
N ILE A 368 2.94 -23.80 12.24
CA ILE A 368 3.16 -24.92 11.33
C ILE A 368 4.56 -24.80 10.73
N ASP A 369 5.42 -25.76 11.07
CA ASP A 369 6.74 -25.92 10.48
C ASP A 369 6.61 -26.59 9.10
N CYS A 370 6.65 -25.78 8.03
CA CYS A 370 6.43 -26.27 6.68
C CYS A 370 7.61 -27.15 6.21
N ASP A 371 8.82 -26.90 6.71
CA ASP A 371 9.99 -27.76 6.44
C ASP A 371 9.78 -29.17 7.01
N LYS A 372 9.23 -29.29 8.22
CA LYS A 372 8.82 -30.59 8.78
C LYS A 372 7.67 -31.22 8.00
N ALA A 373 6.70 -30.43 7.55
CA ALA A 373 5.59 -30.91 6.74
C ALA A 373 6.07 -31.61 5.46
N THR A 374 7.10 -31.10 4.78
CA THR A 374 7.70 -31.75 3.59
C THR A 374 8.33 -33.12 3.86
N ARG A 375 8.57 -33.47 5.14
CA ARG A 375 9.17 -34.73 5.59
C ARG A 375 8.17 -35.65 6.29
N SER A 376 6.91 -35.21 6.42
CA SER A 376 5.86 -35.94 7.12
C SER A 376 5.54 -37.28 6.43
N PRO A 377 5.42 -38.39 7.18
CA PRO A 377 4.93 -39.65 6.62
C PRO A 377 3.54 -39.52 5.97
N GLN A 378 2.73 -38.54 6.38
CA GLN A 378 1.42 -38.27 5.78
C GLN A 378 1.49 -37.68 4.37
N VAL A 379 2.65 -37.14 3.96
CA VAL A 379 2.91 -36.68 2.59
C VAL A 379 3.38 -37.85 1.71
N TYR A 380 4.07 -38.82 2.29
CA TYR A 380 4.61 -39.99 1.61
C TYR A 380 3.78 -41.23 1.98
N ASP A 381 2.47 -41.14 1.77
CA ASP A 381 1.56 -42.26 1.87
C ASP A 381 1.81 -43.29 0.76
N ALA A 382 1.17 -44.46 0.85
CA ALA A 382 1.38 -45.55 -0.11
C ALA A 382 1.20 -45.11 -1.59
N PRO A 383 0.13 -44.35 -1.97
CA PRO A 383 0.00 -43.83 -3.33
C PRO A 383 1.15 -42.90 -3.76
N CYS A 384 1.62 -42.02 -2.87
CA CYS A 384 2.77 -41.15 -3.16
C CYS A 384 4.04 -41.96 -3.42
N LEU A 385 4.30 -42.98 -2.59
CA LEU A 385 5.47 -43.84 -2.72
C LEU A 385 5.46 -44.64 -4.03
N GLU A 386 4.29 -45.12 -4.46
CA GLU A 386 4.11 -45.80 -5.75
C GLU A 386 4.39 -44.86 -6.93
N GLU A 387 3.84 -43.64 -6.91
CA GLU A 387 4.12 -42.63 -7.94
C GLU A 387 5.61 -42.23 -8.00
N LEU A 388 6.25 -42.07 -6.83
CA LEU A 388 7.67 -41.76 -6.74
C LEU A 388 8.53 -42.91 -7.28
N ALA A 389 8.19 -44.16 -6.95
CA ALA A 389 8.89 -45.33 -7.48
C ALA A 389 8.70 -45.47 -9.00
N ALA A 390 7.51 -45.16 -9.52
CA ALA A 390 7.25 -45.15 -10.95
C ALA A 390 8.06 -44.07 -11.68
N ALA A 391 8.18 -42.87 -11.09
CA ALA A 391 8.87 -41.74 -11.72
C ALA A 391 10.40 -41.81 -11.59
N PHE A 392 10.91 -42.26 -10.44
CA PHE A 392 12.35 -42.21 -10.12
C PHE A 392 12.98 -43.60 -10.01
N GLY A 393 12.23 -44.66 -10.26
CA GLY A 393 12.66 -46.06 -10.18
C GLY A 393 12.47 -46.66 -8.79
N PRO A 394 12.29 -47.99 -8.68
CA PRO A 394 11.95 -48.66 -7.43
C PRO A 394 13.02 -48.53 -6.34
N GLN A 395 14.25 -48.16 -6.70
CA GLN A 395 15.35 -47.99 -5.74
C GLN A 395 15.19 -46.79 -4.81
N VAL A 396 14.25 -45.87 -5.10
CA VAL A 396 13.88 -44.80 -4.15
C VAL A 396 13.08 -45.33 -2.96
N LEU A 397 12.69 -46.61 -2.98
CA LEU A 397 12.06 -47.29 -1.86
C LEU A 397 13.04 -48.30 -1.25
N ARG A 398 13.15 -48.29 0.07
CA ARG A 398 13.91 -49.27 0.87
C ARG A 398 12.99 -49.80 1.96
N ASP A 399 12.75 -51.11 1.96
CA ASP A 399 11.88 -51.81 2.92
C ASP A 399 10.46 -51.21 3.03
N GLY A 400 9.91 -50.75 1.91
CA GLY A 400 8.58 -50.12 1.86
C GLY A 400 8.54 -48.66 2.32
N ALA A 401 9.68 -48.06 2.68
CA ALA A 401 9.81 -46.66 3.06
C ALA A 401 10.65 -45.87 2.04
N LEU A 402 10.50 -44.54 2.03
CA LEU A 402 11.23 -43.67 1.12
C LEU A 402 12.73 -43.56 1.49
N ASP A 403 13.59 -43.90 0.54
CA ASP A 403 15.02 -43.55 0.57
C ASP A 403 15.21 -42.12 0.06
N ARG A 404 15.24 -41.17 1.00
CA ARG A 404 15.38 -39.73 0.70
C ARG A 404 16.69 -39.38 0.02
N ALA A 405 17.77 -40.09 0.34
CA ALA A 405 19.08 -39.80 -0.22
C ALA A 405 19.11 -40.19 -1.71
N GLU A 406 18.57 -41.36 -2.03
CA GLU A 406 18.48 -41.82 -3.42
C GLU A 406 17.48 -41.00 -4.23
N LEU A 407 16.33 -40.65 -3.64
CA LEU A 407 15.37 -39.74 -4.28
C LEU A 407 16.04 -38.39 -4.56
N ALA A 408 16.75 -37.79 -3.59
CA ALA A 408 17.42 -36.52 -3.80
C ALA A 408 18.48 -36.61 -4.91
N ARG A 409 19.29 -37.68 -4.93
CA ARG A 409 20.30 -37.90 -5.97
C ARG A 409 19.69 -37.92 -7.38
N ARG A 410 18.53 -38.56 -7.54
CA ARG A 410 17.84 -38.66 -8.85
C ARG A 410 17.05 -37.40 -9.19
N ALA A 411 16.24 -36.92 -8.25
CA ALA A 411 15.38 -35.76 -8.46
C ALA A 411 16.19 -34.50 -8.71
N PHE A 412 17.32 -34.28 -8.03
CA PHE A 412 18.12 -33.07 -8.22
C PHE A 412 19.17 -33.18 -9.34
N ALA A 413 19.22 -34.29 -10.09
CA ALA A 413 20.16 -34.49 -11.20
C ALA A 413 19.87 -33.63 -12.45
N SER A 414 18.59 -33.29 -12.70
CA SER A 414 18.17 -32.44 -13.82
C SER A 414 17.01 -31.53 -13.43
N GLN A 415 16.76 -30.48 -14.20
CA GLN A 415 15.61 -29.58 -13.99
C GLN A 415 14.28 -30.32 -14.19
N GLU A 416 14.19 -31.19 -15.19
CA GLU A 416 13.01 -32.01 -15.47
C GLU A 416 12.69 -32.97 -14.32
N ALA A 417 13.71 -33.62 -13.76
CA ALA A 417 13.55 -34.51 -12.61
C ALA A 417 13.07 -33.75 -11.35
N ARG A 418 13.57 -32.52 -11.13
CA ARG A 418 13.10 -31.65 -10.04
C ARG A 418 11.65 -31.25 -10.24
N ALA A 419 11.27 -30.87 -11.45
CA ALA A 419 9.90 -30.52 -11.80
C ALA A 419 8.96 -31.71 -11.55
N ARG A 420 9.36 -32.92 -12.00
CA ARG A 420 8.58 -34.14 -11.78
C ARG A 420 8.41 -34.51 -10.31
N LEU A 421 9.46 -34.33 -9.49
CA LEU A 421 9.35 -34.52 -8.05
C LEU A 421 8.33 -33.54 -7.46
N GLY A 422 8.36 -32.29 -7.94
CA GLY A 422 7.41 -31.26 -7.55
C GLY A 422 5.97 -31.63 -7.87
N GLU A 423 5.69 -32.07 -9.11
CA GLU A 423 4.33 -32.49 -9.54
C GLU A 423 3.73 -33.55 -8.62
N ILE A 424 4.54 -34.50 -8.16
CA ILE A 424 4.09 -35.61 -7.30
C ILE A 424 3.90 -35.14 -5.84
N THR A 425 4.85 -34.37 -5.32
CA THR A 425 4.92 -34.08 -3.87
C THR A 425 4.23 -32.79 -3.48
N PHE A 426 4.25 -31.73 -4.30
CA PHE A 426 3.68 -30.42 -3.93
C PHE A 426 2.17 -30.49 -3.60
N PRO A 427 1.30 -31.13 -4.40
CA PRO A 427 -0.13 -31.22 -4.06
C PRO A 427 -0.39 -31.89 -2.70
N ARG A 428 0.43 -32.90 -2.35
CA ARG A 428 0.34 -33.64 -1.08
C ARG A 428 0.86 -32.82 0.10
N ILE A 429 1.96 -32.09 -0.10
CA ILE A 429 2.50 -31.15 0.89
C ILE A 429 1.46 -30.06 1.19
N LEU A 430 0.90 -29.43 0.16
CA LEU A 430 -0.16 -28.43 0.31
C LEU A 430 -1.40 -29.01 1.01
N GLY A 431 -1.82 -30.23 0.65
CA GLY A 431 -2.91 -30.92 1.32
C GLY A 431 -2.64 -31.19 2.81
N HIS A 432 -1.40 -31.56 3.17
CA HIS A 432 -1.01 -31.74 4.56
C HIS A 432 -1.01 -30.42 5.34
N ILE A 433 -0.47 -29.35 4.76
CA ILE A 433 -0.47 -28.01 5.37
C ILE A 433 -1.92 -27.52 5.57
N ARG A 434 -2.80 -27.67 4.59
CA ARG A 434 -4.22 -27.31 4.69
C ARG A 434 -4.95 -28.08 5.80
N ARG A 435 -4.63 -29.36 6.00
CA ARG A 435 -5.17 -30.13 7.15
C ARG A 435 -4.70 -29.56 8.49
N GLN A 436 -3.42 -29.22 8.62
CA GLN A 436 -2.90 -28.61 9.84
C GLN A 436 -3.50 -27.24 10.12
N LEU A 437 -3.74 -26.43 9.07
CA LEU A 437 -4.48 -25.17 9.21
C LEU A 437 -5.89 -25.43 9.75
N ALA A 438 -6.64 -26.35 9.14
CA ALA A 438 -7.99 -26.71 9.60
C ALA A 438 -8.01 -27.27 11.03
N GLU A 439 -7.00 -28.05 11.42
CA GLU A 439 -6.84 -28.55 12.79
C GLU A 439 -6.60 -27.41 13.80
N GLY A 440 -5.75 -26.44 13.46
CA GLY A 440 -5.53 -25.26 14.29
C GLY A 440 -6.80 -24.40 14.41
N GLU A 441 -7.55 -24.24 13.32
CA GLU A 441 -8.83 -23.53 13.32
C GLU A 441 -9.86 -24.23 14.21
N ALA A 442 -9.99 -25.57 14.10
CA ALA A 442 -10.89 -26.35 14.93
C ALA A 442 -10.54 -26.30 16.43
N GLN A 443 -9.27 -26.06 16.76
CA GLN A 443 -8.79 -25.83 18.13
C GLN A 443 -9.02 -24.38 18.63
N GLY A 444 -9.58 -23.51 17.79
CA GLY A 444 -9.93 -22.13 18.15
C GLY A 444 -8.78 -21.12 17.99
N PHE A 445 -7.68 -21.50 17.34
CA PHE A 445 -6.59 -20.57 17.06
C PHE A 445 -7.02 -19.51 16.03
N ARG A 446 -6.83 -18.24 16.38
CA ARG A 446 -7.13 -17.10 15.47
C ARG A 446 -5.96 -16.69 14.61
N VAL A 447 -4.73 -17.01 15.02
CA VAL A 447 -3.51 -16.72 14.27
C VAL A 447 -2.78 -18.04 14.01
N LEU A 448 -2.73 -18.43 12.73
CA LEU A 448 -2.01 -19.60 12.25
C LEU A 448 -0.79 -19.14 11.47
N VAL A 449 0.36 -19.73 11.72
CA VAL A 449 1.64 -19.29 11.15
C VAL A 449 2.21 -20.41 10.29
N LEU A 450 2.49 -20.11 9.02
CA LEU A 450 3.23 -20.98 8.12
C LEU A 450 4.71 -20.58 8.16
N ASP A 451 5.54 -21.31 8.91
CA ASP A 451 7.01 -21.15 8.85
C ASP A 451 7.53 -21.85 7.59
N ALA A 452 7.61 -21.07 6.51
CA ALA A 452 7.93 -21.53 5.17
C ALA A 452 9.14 -20.76 4.61
N PRO A 453 10.35 -21.34 4.62
CA PRO A 453 11.54 -20.72 4.05
C PRO A 453 11.40 -20.41 2.54
N THR A 454 10.60 -21.20 1.82
CA THR A 454 10.31 -21.04 0.39
C THR A 454 8.86 -20.58 0.15
N LEU A 455 8.34 -19.71 1.02
CA LEU A 455 6.94 -19.28 1.01
C LEU A 455 6.47 -18.82 -0.38
N PHE A 456 7.26 -17.94 -1.02
CA PHE A 456 6.93 -17.35 -2.32
C PHE A 456 7.15 -18.33 -3.47
N GLU A 457 8.26 -19.07 -3.41
CA GLU A 457 8.65 -20.00 -4.47
C GLU A 457 7.69 -21.20 -4.56
N SER A 458 7.04 -21.55 -3.44
CA SER A 458 6.04 -22.62 -3.37
C SER A 458 4.61 -22.14 -3.62
N GLY A 459 4.37 -20.83 -3.74
CA GLY A 459 3.02 -20.25 -3.87
C GLY A 459 2.18 -20.30 -2.59
N LEU A 460 2.78 -20.70 -1.45
CA LEU A 460 2.09 -20.78 -0.15
C LEU A 460 1.63 -19.41 0.37
N ASP A 461 2.25 -18.33 -0.13
CA ASP A 461 1.80 -16.97 0.14
C ASP A 461 0.34 -16.73 -0.29
N ALA A 462 -0.23 -17.50 -1.23
CA ALA A 462 -1.63 -17.40 -1.63
C ALA A 462 -2.62 -17.77 -0.48
N ALA A 463 -2.17 -18.60 0.46
CA ALA A 463 -2.93 -18.92 1.67
C ALA A 463 -2.71 -17.90 2.80
N CYS A 464 -1.74 -16.99 2.66
CA CYS A 464 -1.40 -16.04 3.71
C CYS A 464 -2.18 -14.72 3.59
N SER A 465 -2.92 -14.40 4.64
CA SER A 465 -3.54 -13.08 4.84
C SER A 465 -2.51 -12.00 5.15
N ARG A 466 -1.37 -12.39 5.77
CA ARG A 466 -0.25 -11.51 6.11
C ARG A 466 1.07 -12.22 5.92
N ILE A 467 2.12 -11.47 5.61
CA ILE A 467 3.49 -11.99 5.47
C ILE A 467 4.39 -11.28 6.48
N LEU A 468 5.08 -12.08 7.29
CA LEU A 468 6.06 -11.65 8.28
C LEU A 468 7.45 -12.08 7.81
N ALA A 469 8.26 -11.13 7.36
CA ALA A 469 9.66 -11.38 7.05
C ALA A 469 10.53 -11.18 8.28
N VAL A 470 11.51 -12.06 8.47
CA VAL A 470 12.57 -11.91 9.46
C VAL A 470 13.85 -11.57 8.71
N ASP A 471 14.51 -10.48 9.11
CA ASP A 471 15.79 -10.10 8.54
C ASP A 471 16.89 -10.02 9.60
N ALA A 472 18.13 -10.17 9.17
CA ALA A 472 19.31 -9.96 9.99
C ALA A 472 20.52 -9.61 9.10
N PRO A 473 21.50 -8.84 9.63
CA PRO A 473 22.74 -8.54 8.92
C PRO A 473 23.41 -9.79 8.34
N LYS A 474 24.03 -9.65 7.17
CA LYS A 474 24.63 -10.78 6.43
C LYS A 474 25.66 -11.52 7.28
N GLU A 475 26.45 -10.78 8.06
CA GLU A 475 27.49 -11.29 8.96
C GLU A 475 26.89 -12.17 10.07
N GLU A 476 25.79 -11.72 10.68
CA GLU A 476 25.05 -12.47 11.69
C GLU A 476 24.45 -13.75 11.12
N ARG A 477 23.84 -13.66 9.92
CA ARG A 477 23.28 -14.82 9.23
C ARG A 477 24.36 -15.86 8.94
N LEU A 478 25.52 -15.43 8.44
CA LEU A 478 26.66 -16.31 8.16
C LEU A 478 27.16 -16.99 9.45
N ALA A 479 27.36 -16.23 10.53
CA ALA A 479 27.80 -16.76 11.81
C ALA A 479 26.81 -17.79 12.40
N ARG A 480 25.51 -17.60 12.20
CA ARG A 480 24.47 -18.55 12.63
C ARG A 480 24.49 -19.83 11.79
N VAL A 481 24.65 -19.73 10.47
CA VAL A 481 24.74 -20.89 9.58
C VAL A 481 25.98 -21.73 9.89
N LEU A 482 27.13 -21.08 10.09
CA LEU A 482 28.37 -21.77 10.47
C LEU A 482 28.21 -22.56 11.77
N ARG A 483 27.64 -21.93 12.80
CA ARG A 483 27.40 -22.57 14.10
C ARG A 483 26.40 -23.73 14.02
N ARG A 484 25.32 -23.55 13.26
CA ARG A 484 24.23 -24.53 13.15
C ARG A 484 24.62 -25.76 12.33
N ASP A 485 25.30 -25.55 11.20
CA ASP A 485 25.48 -26.58 10.17
C ASP A 485 26.89 -27.20 10.20
N GLY A 486 27.86 -26.60 10.90
CA GLY A 486 29.24 -27.13 10.99
C GLY A 486 29.98 -27.20 9.65
N ILE A 487 29.58 -26.38 8.67
CA ILE A 487 30.14 -26.34 7.31
C ILE A 487 31.28 -25.32 7.18
N SER A 488 32.07 -25.41 6.10
CA SER A 488 33.10 -24.41 5.79
C SER A 488 32.47 -23.04 5.49
N GLN A 489 33.23 -21.97 5.72
CA GLN A 489 32.81 -20.60 5.40
C GLN A 489 32.47 -20.44 3.92
N GLU A 490 33.25 -21.05 3.02
CA GLU A 490 32.99 -21.03 1.59
C GLU A 490 31.65 -21.71 1.24
N ALA A 491 31.36 -22.87 1.84
CA ALA A 491 30.10 -23.56 1.63
C ALA A 491 28.90 -22.79 2.22
N ALA A 492 29.08 -22.13 3.37
CA ALA A 492 28.06 -21.28 3.97
C ALA A 492 27.76 -20.04 3.10
N LEU A 493 28.79 -19.38 2.58
CA LEU A 493 28.63 -18.23 1.67
C LEU A 493 27.88 -18.63 0.40
N ARG A 494 28.25 -19.76 -0.24
CA ARG A 494 27.51 -20.27 -1.40
C ARG A 494 26.04 -20.52 -1.10
N ARG A 495 25.70 -21.02 0.10
CA ARG A 495 24.29 -21.19 0.52
C ARG A 495 23.56 -19.86 0.67
N LEU A 496 24.20 -18.84 1.23
CA LEU A 496 23.62 -17.51 1.38
C LEU A 496 23.39 -16.85 0.02
N GLU A 497 24.35 -16.99 -0.90
CA GLU A 497 24.30 -16.40 -2.25
C GLU A 497 23.34 -17.13 -3.19
N ALA A 498 23.05 -18.40 -2.94
CA ALA A 498 22.04 -19.16 -3.67
C ALA A 498 20.59 -18.74 -3.33
N GLN A 499 20.39 -17.95 -2.27
CA GLN A 499 19.08 -17.43 -1.90
C GLN A 499 18.83 -16.03 -2.46
N PRO A 500 17.55 -15.66 -2.66
CA PRO A 500 17.20 -14.27 -2.94
C PRO A 500 17.79 -13.32 -1.89
N ALA A 501 18.08 -12.08 -2.32
CA ALA A 501 18.51 -11.01 -1.43
C ALA A 501 17.42 -10.68 -0.39
N SER A 502 17.78 -10.00 0.70
CA SER A 502 16.81 -9.71 1.78
C SER A 502 15.60 -8.92 1.27
N GLU A 503 15.85 -7.99 0.34
CA GLU A 503 14.86 -7.14 -0.30
C GLU A 503 13.76 -7.95 -1.00
N PHE A 504 14.07 -9.17 -1.48
CA PHE A 504 13.06 -10.06 -2.05
C PHE A 504 11.97 -10.40 -1.04
N TYR A 505 12.35 -10.64 0.22
CA TYR A 505 11.44 -10.99 1.31
C TYR A 505 10.79 -9.73 1.90
N THR A 506 11.60 -8.74 2.26
CA THR A 506 11.13 -7.56 3.00
C THR A 506 10.23 -6.65 2.16
N ALA A 507 10.50 -6.51 0.85
CA ALA A 507 9.61 -5.76 -0.06
C ALA A 507 8.26 -6.49 -0.29
N ARG A 508 8.19 -7.79 0.00
CA ARG A 508 6.97 -8.61 -0.09
C ARG A 508 6.31 -8.89 1.27
N ALA A 509 6.79 -8.28 2.34
CA ALA A 509 6.26 -8.49 3.68
C ALA A 509 5.28 -7.38 4.09
N ASP A 510 4.27 -7.76 4.87
CA ASP A 510 3.42 -6.82 5.59
C ASP A 510 4.11 -6.34 6.88
N PHE A 511 4.96 -7.19 7.47
CA PHE A 511 5.76 -6.85 8.63
C PHE A 511 7.17 -7.41 8.53
N VAL A 512 8.15 -6.65 9.05
CA VAL A 512 9.55 -7.05 9.10
C VAL A 512 10.01 -7.04 10.55
N VAL A 513 10.51 -8.17 11.03
CA VAL A 513 11.19 -8.30 12.32
C VAL A 513 12.69 -8.31 12.08
N GLU A 514 13.36 -7.27 12.55
CA GLU A 514 14.82 -7.23 12.59
C GLU A 514 15.32 -8.13 13.71
N ASN A 515 16.29 -8.99 13.41
CA ASN A 515 16.89 -9.93 14.34
C ASN A 515 18.41 -9.82 14.32
N GLY A 516 18.91 -8.58 14.42
CA GLY A 516 20.32 -8.24 14.58
C GLY A 516 20.73 -8.00 16.04
N PRO A 517 21.98 -7.58 16.29
CA PRO A 517 22.46 -7.26 17.64
C PRO A 517 21.60 -6.15 18.29
N GLY A 518 21.16 -6.37 19.53
CA GLY A 518 20.32 -5.43 20.27
C GLY A 518 18.85 -5.39 19.84
N ALA A 519 18.42 -6.24 18.90
CA ALA A 519 17.03 -6.32 18.49
C ALA A 519 16.12 -6.88 19.61
N GLN A 520 14.95 -6.28 19.78
CA GLN A 520 13.91 -6.73 20.71
C GLN A 520 12.86 -7.55 19.95
N VAL A 521 13.18 -8.80 19.62
CA VAL A 521 12.34 -9.67 18.80
C VAL A 521 10.97 -9.89 19.43
N GLU A 522 10.93 -10.10 20.75
CA GLU A 522 9.70 -10.35 21.49
C GLU A 522 8.74 -9.15 21.42
N GLU A 523 9.26 -7.93 21.57
CA GLU A 523 8.48 -6.69 21.47
C GLU A 523 7.98 -6.46 20.04
N ALA A 524 8.82 -6.75 19.03
CA ALA A 524 8.42 -6.66 17.63
C ALA A 524 7.31 -7.66 17.28
N VAL A 525 7.37 -8.89 17.81
CA VAL A 525 6.31 -9.90 17.65
C VAL A 525 5.02 -9.47 18.34
N GLU A 526 5.11 -8.91 19.54
CA GLU A 526 3.94 -8.40 20.26
C GLU A 526 3.28 -7.23 19.53
N HIS A 527 4.07 -6.30 19.02
CA HIS A 527 3.58 -5.21 18.19
C HIS A 527 2.88 -5.72 16.92
N PHE A 528 3.45 -6.74 16.27
CA PHE A 528 2.82 -7.38 15.12
C PHE A 528 1.47 -8.01 15.46
N LEU A 529 1.37 -8.75 16.57
CA LEU A 529 0.10 -9.37 16.98
C LEU A 529 -0.96 -8.33 17.35
N ASN A 530 -0.59 -7.28 18.08
CA ASN A 530 -1.51 -6.18 18.40
C ASN A 530 -2.09 -5.54 17.13
N GLN A 531 -1.27 -5.36 16.09
CA GLN A 531 -1.73 -4.86 14.78
C GLN A 531 -2.70 -5.81 14.07
N LEU A 532 -2.59 -7.13 14.26
CA LEU A 532 -3.56 -8.08 13.72
C LEU A 532 -4.90 -7.98 14.46
N GLU A 533 -4.86 -7.90 15.79
CA GLU A 533 -6.07 -7.86 16.62
C GLU A 533 -6.87 -6.56 16.47
N GLU A 534 -6.20 -5.42 16.35
CA GLU A 534 -6.86 -4.12 16.12
C GLU A 534 -7.73 -4.12 14.84
N ASN A 535 -7.35 -4.90 13.82
CA ASN A 535 -8.12 -5.04 12.58
C ASN A 535 -9.36 -5.94 12.73
N THR A 536 -9.49 -6.69 13.83
CA THR A 536 -10.62 -7.61 14.07
C THR A 536 -11.72 -6.97 14.94
N ARG A 537 -11.45 -5.78 15.52
CA ARG A 537 -12.38 -5.02 16.38
C ARG A 537 -13.07 -3.84 15.66
N LEU A 538 -12.77 -3.64 14.38
CA LEU A 538 -13.52 -2.78 13.46
C LEU A 538 -14.64 -3.61 12.81
#